data_AF-A0A948FZU5-F1
#
_entry.id   AF-A0A948FZU5-F1
#
_cell.length_a   1.000
_cell.length_b   1.000
_cell.length_c   1.000
_cell.angle_alpha   90.00
_cell.angle_beta   90.00
_cell.angle_gamma   90.00
#
_symmetry.space_group_name_H-M   'P 1'
#
loop_
_entity.id
_entity.type
_entity.pdbx_description
1 polymer ?
#
loop_
_entity_poly.entity_id
_entity_poly.type
_entity_poly.pdbx_seq_one_letter_code
_entity_poly.pdbx_strand_id
1 'polypeptide(L)'
;GIVITRPVMKVACFGGWVPEGADWLWPMLFVTIACGANSGFHSLVSSGTTSKQLPNEKFARRIGYGGMALEALLAIIALIAVGAGLGSGELGRMLSKGGEGPIGAFGKGYGVLTKTMLFGKGSMIAIMILNAFILTTLDTATRICRYLSEELFKIKNRFFSTFVVVFTSGALALSGKWSTIWPMFGASNQLVAALTFIVISSWLLCRGKSLKFTFFPAVLMLVTSIGALLYQLAQFIKSKDTLLACASIVLMALSLLMVYDVISIGRHKSAALDYTD
;
A
#
# COMPACT_ATOMS: atom_id res chain seq x y z
N GLY A 1 21.29 14.30 -9.84
CA GLY A 1 22.07 13.23 -9.17
C GLY A 1 22.41 12.15 -10.18
N ILE A 2 21.48 11.24 -10.45
CA ILE A 2 21.67 10.02 -11.24
C ILE A 2 22.44 10.22 -12.56
N VAL A 3 22.04 11.17 -13.40
CA VAL A 3 22.70 11.43 -14.70
C VAL A 3 24.15 11.90 -14.56
N ILE A 4 24.43 12.70 -13.53
CA ILE A 4 25.76 13.30 -13.32
C ILE A 4 26.69 12.35 -12.58
N THR A 5 26.20 11.71 -11.51
CA THR A 5 27.02 10.84 -10.65
C THR A 5 27.13 9.41 -11.18
N ARG A 6 26.28 9.01 -12.14
CA ARG A 6 26.28 7.70 -12.81
C ARG A 6 26.48 6.54 -11.81
N PRO A 7 25.63 6.44 -10.77
CA PRO A 7 25.91 5.56 -9.65
C PRO A 7 25.74 4.09 -10.05
N VAL A 8 26.62 3.23 -9.57
CA VAL A 8 26.56 1.78 -9.77
C VAL A 8 25.76 1.16 -8.64
N MET A 9 24.86 0.23 -8.97
CA MET A 9 24.08 -0.51 -7.98
C MET A 9 25.03 -1.33 -7.09
N LYS A 10 24.92 -1.15 -5.78
CA LYS A 10 25.75 -1.84 -4.77
C LYS A 10 25.01 -3.01 -4.09
N VAL A 11 23.68 -3.04 -4.24
CA VAL A 11 22.83 -4.13 -3.76
C VAL A 11 22.54 -5.11 -4.89
N ALA A 12 22.41 -6.39 -4.54
CA ALA A 12 22.03 -7.43 -5.50
C ALA A 12 20.62 -7.19 -6.03
N CYS A 13 20.38 -7.48 -7.31
CA CYS A 13 19.05 -7.40 -7.92
C CYS A 13 18.09 -8.47 -7.38
N PHE A 14 18.63 -9.62 -6.94
CA PHE A 14 17.86 -10.72 -6.38
C PHE A 14 18.63 -11.30 -5.18
N GLY A 15 17.99 -11.27 -4.01
CA GLY A 15 18.53 -11.80 -2.76
C GLY A 15 18.04 -13.21 -2.40
N GLY A 16 17.30 -13.88 -3.28
CA GLY A 16 16.65 -15.17 -3.02
C GLY A 16 15.15 -15.04 -2.74
N TRP A 17 14.47 -16.19 -2.62
CA TRP A 17 13.03 -16.27 -2.32
C TRP A 17 12.70 -15.98 -0.86
N VAL A 18 13.67 -16.17 0.03
CA VAL A 18 13.63 -15.79 1.44
C VAL A 18 14.94 -15.09 1.77
N PRO A 19 15.05 -13.78 1.50
CA PRO A 19 16.26 -13.02 1.80
C PRO A 19 16.52 -12.96 3.30
N GLU A 20 17.80 -12.87 3.69
CA GLU A 20 18.20 -12.79 5.09
C GLU A 20 17.57 -11.56 5.78
N GLY A 21 16.84 -11.78 6.88
CA GLY A 21 16.15 -10.71 7.61
C GLY A 21 14.85 -10.20 6.97
N ALA A 22 14.36 -10.85 5.91
CA ALA A 22 13.09 -10.52 5.27
C ALA A 22 12.14 -11.73 5.18
N ASP A 23 10.87 -11.45 4.91
CA ASP A 23 9.87 -12.49 4.63
C ASP A 23 9.98 -13.05 3.20
N TRP A 24 9.19 -14.10 2.94
CA TRP A 24 9.05 -14.70 1.62
C TRP A 24 8.69 -13.67 0.55
N LEU A 25 9.42 -13.69 -0.57
CA LEU A 25 9.25 -12.73 -1.65
C LEU A 25 7.80 -12.70 -2.16
N TRP A 26 7.22 -13.86 -2.45
CA TRP A 26 5.79 -13.98 -2.71
C TRP A 26 5.15 -14.83 -1.62
N PRO A 27 4.07 -14.36 -0.97
CA PRO A 27 3.26 -13.17 -1.30
C PRO A 27 3.67 -11.88 -0.56
N MET A 28 4.66 -11.91 0.35
CA MET A 28 4.87 -10.81 1.31
C MET A 28 5.38 -9.52 0.68
N LEU A 29 6.19 -9.58 -0.39
CA LEU A 29 6.66 -8.37 -1.07
C LEU A 29 5.51 -7.48 -1.54
N PHE A 30 4.46 -8.10 -2.09
CA PHE A 30 3.33 -7.37 -2.64
C PHE A 30 2.55 -6.66 -1.53
N VAL A 31 2.38 -7.29 -0.36
CA VAL A 31 1.65 -6.66 0.76
C VAL A 31 2.51 -5.64 1.48
N THR A 32 3.82 -5.86 1.58
CA THR A 32 4.75 -4.92 2.23
C THR A 32 4.97 -3.66 1.39
N ILE A 33 5.01 -3.78 0.06
CA ILE A 33 5.08 -2.67 -0.90
C ILE A 33 3.66 -2.28 -1.36
N ALA A 34 2.79 -1.97 -0.39
CA ALA A 34 1.37 -1.79 -0.62
C ALA A 34 1.03 -0.70 -1.67
N CYS A 35 1.65 0.49 -1.60
CA CYS A 35 1.33 1.57 -2.54
C CYS A 35 2.14 1.54 -3.85
N GLY A 36 3.18 0.71 -3.94
CA GLY A 36 4.08 0.68 -5.10
C GLY A 36 3.66 -0.29 -6.21
N ALA A 37 2.85 -1.32 -5.90
CA ALA A 37 2.35 -2.28 -6.89
C ALA A 37 0.88 -2.02 -7.27
N ASN A 38 -0.01 -1.88 -6.28
CA ASN A 38 -1.43 -1.57 -6.46
C ASN A 38 -2.05 -1.19 -5.10
N SER A 39 -2.83 -0.11 -5.04
CA SER A 39 -3.25 0.48 -3.77
C SER A 39 -4.77 0.65 -3.62
N GLY A 40 -5.36 -0.03 -2.63
CA GLY A 40 -6.76 0.16 -2.24
C GLY A 40 -7.00 1.50 -1.55
N PHE A 41 -6.02 2.03 -0.82
CA PHE A 41 -6.13 3.34 -0.20
C PHE A 41 -6.31 4.44 -1.25
N HIS A 42 -5.59 4.37 -2.37
CA HIS A 42 -5.77 5.31 -3.48
C HIS A 42 -7.17 5.21 -4.11
N SER A 43 -7.79 4.02 -4.17
CA SER A 43 -9.16 3.91 -4.65
C SER A 43 -10.18 4.51 -3.69
N LEU A 44 -9.97 4.39 -2.37
CA LEU A 44 -10.78 5.06 -1.35
C LEU A 44 -10.65 6.59 -1.44
N VAL A 45 -9.42 7.10 -1.50
CA VAL A 45 -9.15 8.55 -1.61
C VAL A 45 -9.76 9.11 -2.90
N SER A 46 -9.53 8.43 -4.03
CA SER A 46 -9.99 8.90 -5.34
C SER A 46 -11.51 8.89 -5.47
N SER A 47 -12.18 7.88 -4.92
CA SER A 47 -13.66 7.80 -4.94
C SER A 47 -14.33 8.82 -4.02
N GLY A 48 -13.77 9.09 -2.84
CA GLY A 48 -14.38 9.98 -1.85
C GLY A 48 -13.99 11.45 -1.95
N THR A 49 -12.73 11.76 -2.28
CA THR A 49 -12.18 13.13 -2.23
C THR A 49 -11.82 13.66 -3.61
N THR A 50 -10.95 12.98 -4.35
CA THR A 50 -10.46 13.45 -5.65
C THR A 50 -11.61 13.61 -6.63
N SER A 51 -12.51 12.64 -6.72
CA SER A 51 -13.69 12.69 -7.61
C SER A 51 -14.55 13.94 -7.41
N LYS A 52 -14.60 14.49 -6.19
CA LYS A 52 -15.38 15.68 -5.82
C LYS A 52 -14.61 16.99 -6.01
N GLN A 53 -13.28 16.91 -6.14
CA GLN A 53 -12.39 18.06 -6.34
C GLN A 53 -12.02 18.27 -7.81
N LEU A 54 -12.28 17.28 -8.67
CA LEU A 54 -12.07 17.42 -10.11
C LEU A 54 -13.00 18.50 -10.69
N PRO A 55 -12.48 19.45 -11.49
CA PRO A 55 -13.33 20.44 -12.16
C PRO A 55 -14.34 19.81 -13.13
N ASN A 56 -13.95 18.72 -13.79
CA ASN A 56 -14.80 17.87 -14.63
C ASN A 56 -14.08 16.56 -14.98
N GLU A 57 -14.80 15.63 -15.60
CA GLU A 57 -14.32 14.30 -15.96
C GLU A 57 -13.10 14.31 -16.91
N LYS A 58 -12.93 15.34 -17.74
CA LYS A 58 -11.76 15.44 -18.66
C LYS A 58 -10.44 15.52 -17.88
N PHE A 59 -10.46 16.01 -16.65
CA PHE A 59 -9.29 16.08 -15.78
C PHE A 59 -9.02 14.77 -15.03
N ALA A 60 -9.98 13.84 -14.95
CA ALA A 60 -9.87 12.60 -14.18
C ALA A 60 -8.65 11.78 -14.59
N ARG A 61 -8.43 11.60 -15.91
CA ARG A 61 -7.26 10.88 -16.42
C ARG A 61 -5.96 11.58 -16.05
N ARG A 62 -5.85 12.89 -16.30
CA ARG A 62 -4.59 13.63 -16.06
C ARG A 62 -4.21 13.63 -14.58
N ILE A 63 -5.17 13.83 -13.69
CA ILE A 63 -4.92 13.89 -12.25
C ILE A 63 -4.70 12.48 -11.68
N GLY A 64 -5.60 11.54 -11.96
CA GLY A 64 -5.50 10.17 -11.43
C GLY A 64 -4.29 9.42 -11.99
N TYR A 65 -4.20 9.25 -13.31
CA TYR A 65 -3.10 8.53 -13.93
C TYR A 65 -1.76 9.27 -13.79
N GLY A 66 -1.78 10.60 -13.94
CA GLY A 66 -0.57 11.41 -13.77
C GLY A 66 0.01 11.32 -12.36
N GLY A 67 -0.84 11.34 -11.33
CA GLY A 67 -0.41 11.13 -9.93
C GLY A 67 0.28 9.78 -9.74
N MET A 68 -0.35 8.69 -10.21
CA MET A 68 0.20 7.34 -10.11
C MET A 68 1.54 7.20 -10.86
N ALA A 69 1.68 7.83 -12.03
CA ALA A 69 2.94 7.82 -12.78
C ALA A 69 4.06 8.57 -12.05
N LEU A 70 3.76 9.70 -11.41
CA LEU A 70 4.73 10.46 -10.61
C LEU A 70 5.15 9.71 -9.34
N GLU A 71 4.21 9.01 -8.68
CA GLU A 71 4.53 8.14 -7.54
C GLU A 71 5.42 6.97 -7.95
N ALA A 72 5.14 6.33 -9.09
CA ALA A 72 5.99 5.26 -9.62
C ALA A 72 7.41 5.77 -9.95
N LEU A 73 7.52 6.96 -10.53
CA LEU A 73 8.81 7.60 -10.76
C LEU A 73 9.56 7.87 -9.45
N LEU A 74 8.88 8.39 -8.44
CA LEU A 74 9.46 8.61 -7.11
C LEU A 74 9.94 7.29 -6.47
N ALA A 75 9.16 6.22 -6.58
CA ALA A 75 9.52 4.90 -6.07
C ALA A 75 10.80 4.35 -6.75
N ILE A 76 10.92 4.49 -8.07
CA ILE A 76 12.12 4.10 -8.81
C ILE A 76 13.33 4.93 -8.36
N ILE A 77 13.17 6.24 -8.20
CA ILE A 77 14.24 7.12 -7.71
C ILE A 77 14.67 6.71 -6.30
N ALA A 78 13.73 6.37 -5.41
CA ALA A 78 14.03 5.91 -4.07
C ALA A 78 14.80 4.57 -4.07
N LEU A 79 14.40 3.61 -4.91
CA LEU A 79 15.12 2.35 -5.09
C LEU A 79 16.56 2.58 -5.58
N ILE A 80 16.77 3.47 -6.56
CA ILE A 80 18.11 3.81 -7.04
C ILE A 80 18.92 4.52 -5.94
N ALA A 81 18.30 5.46 -5.22
CA ALA A 81 18.96 6.19 -4.13
C ALA A 81 19.48 5.26 -3.04
N VAL A 82 18.66 4.31 -2.60
CA VAL A 82 19.04 3.32 -1.58
C VAL A 82 20.03 2.32 -2.15
N GLY A 83 19.71 1.70 -3.29
CA GLY A 83 20.46 0.58 -3.84
C GLY A 83 21.81 0.94 -4.45
N ALA A 84 21.98 2.16 -4.94
CA ALA A 84 23.27 2.66 -5.44
C ALA A 84 24.01 3.52 -4.41
N GLY A 85 23.28 4.17 -3.49
CA GLY A 85 23.86 4.97 -2.43
C GLY A 85 24.51 4.14 -1.32
N LEU A 86 23.83 3.08 -0.87
CA LEU A 86 24.22 2.26 0.29
C LEU A 86 24.74 0.87 -0.14
N GLY A 87 25.70 0.34 0.61
CA GLY A 87 26.11 -1.07 0.45
C GLY A 87 25.17 -2.03 1.17
N SER A 88 25.10 -3.29 0.74
CA SER A 88 24.18 -4.30 1.30
C SER A 88 24.27 -4.46 2.82
N GLY A 89 25.50 -4.52 3.37
CA GLY A 89 25.70 -4.64 4.82
C GLY A 89 25.29 -3.39 5.60
N GLU A 90 25.42 -2.20 5.00
CA GLU A 90 24.96 -0.96 5.61
C GLU A 90 23.43 -0.88 5.59
N LEU A 91 22.81 -1.22 4.47
CA LEU A 91 21.36 -1.28 4.34
C LEU A 91 20.74 -2.24 5.37
N GLY A 92 21.32 -3.43 5.54
CA GLY A 92 20.86 -4.40 6.54
C GLY A 92 20.90 -3.85 7.97
N ARG A 93 21.98 -3.16 8.35
CA ARG A 93 22.08 -2.51 9.67
C ARG A 93 21.05 -1.40 9.86
N MET A 94 20.83 -0.57 8.85
CA MET A 94 19.86 0.54 8.93
C MET A 94 18.42 0.04 9.05
N LEU A 95 18.10 -1.10 8.42
CA LEU A 95 16.77 -1.71 8.46
C LEU A 95 16.55 -2.65 9.65
N SER A 96 17.60 -3.01 10.39
CA SER A 96 17.48 -3.81 11.62
C SER A 96 16.69 -3.07 12.72
N LYS A 97 16.14 -3.83 13.68
CA LYS A 97 15.44 -3.26 14.84
C LYS A 97 16.35 -2.29 15.60
N GLY A 98 15.94 -1.02 15.70
CA GLY A 98 16.72 0.05 16.35
C GLY A 98 17.64 0.84 15.41
N GLY A 99 17.70 0.48 14.12
CA GLY A 99 18.38 1.28 13.10
C GLY A 99 17.63 2.55 12.70
N GLU A 100 18.23 3.36 11.84
CA GLU A 100 17.65 4.62 11.32
C GLU A 100 16.36 4.41 10.49
N GLY A 101 16.04 3.16 10.14
CA GLY A 101 14.83 2.77 9.44
C GLY A 101 14.81 3.19 7.96
N PRO A 102 13.68 2.95 7.27
CA PRO A 102 13.56 3.22 5.84
C PRO A 102 13.77 4.70 5.46
N ILE A 103 13.31 5.62 6.33
CA ILE A 103 13.43 7.07 6.11
C ILE A 103 14.90 7.49 6.15
N GLY A 104 15.65 7.03 7.16
CA GLY A 104 17.09 7.29 7.26
C GLY A 104 17.87 6.66 6.11
N ALA A 105 17.55 5.43 5.74
CA ALA A 105 18.19 4.74 4.62
C ALA A 105 18.00 5.50 3.29
N PHE A 106 16.79 5.96 3.00
CA PHE A 106 16.52 6.80 1.84
C PHE A 106 17.29 8.13 1.90
N GLY A 107 17.25 8.84 3.02
CA GLY A 107 17.95 10.11 3.21
C GLY A 107 19.45 9.98 2.98
N LYS A 108 20.08 8.97 3.59
CA LYS A 108 21.51 8.70 3.44
C LYS A 108 21.88 8.31 2.01
N GLY A 109 21.13 7.39 1.40
CA GLY A 109 21.34 6.98 0.01
C GLY A 109 21.24 8.16 -0.96
N TYR A 110 20.19 8.98 -0.81
CA TYR A 110 20.00 10.21 -1.59
C TYR A 110 21.15 11.21 -1.37
N GLY A 111 21.59 11.39 -0.12
CA GLY A 111 22.70 12.28 0.24
C GLY A 111 24.01 11.89 -0.44
N VAL A 112 24.31 10.59 -0.51
CA VAL A 112 25.48 10.06 -1.23
C VAL A 112 25.39 10.40 -2.72
N LEU A 113 24.24 10.16 -3.35
CA LEU A 113 24.05 10.42 -4.79
C LEU A 113 24.06 11.89 -5.18
N THR A 114 23.76 12.78 -4.24
CA THR A 114 23.63 14.22 -4.48
C THR A 114 24.75 15.05 -3.86
N LYS A 115 25.76 14.41 -3.24
CA LYS A 115 26.86 15.08 -2.53
C LYS A 115 27.49 16.21 -3.34
N THR A 116 27.77 15.97 -4.62
CA THR A 116 28.39 16.94 -5.54
C THR A 116 27.46 18.08 -5.96
N MET A 117 26.14 17.87 -5.95
CA MET A 117 25.15 18.86 -6.42
C MET A 117 24.57 19.70 -5.28
N LEU A 118 24.41 19.10 -4.10
CA LEU A 118 23.74 19.71 -2.95
C LEU A 118 24.72 20.00 -1.81
N PHE A 119 26.02 20.09 -2.10
CA PHE A 119 27.08 20.45 -1.15
C PHE A 119 27.00 19.68 0.18
N GLY A 120 26.71 18.37 0.10
CA GLY A 120 26.56 17.50 1.27
C GLY A 120 25.24 17.64 2.07
N LYS A 121 24.34 18.57 1.72
CA LYS A 121 23.04 18.77 2.39
C LYS A 121 21.90 17.90 1.84
N GLY A 122 22.19 17.02 0.89
CA GLY A 122 21.18 16.21 0.21
C GLY A 122 20.34 15.32 1.13
N SER A 123 20.95 14.73 2.16
CA SER A 123 20.22 13.86 3.10
C SER A 123 19.14 14.62 3.88
N MET A 124 19.46 15.81 4.38
CA MET A 124 18.51 16.67 5.08
C MET A 124 17.33 17.06 4.18
N ILE A 125 17.61 17.45 2.94
CA ILE A 125 16.58 17.84 1.97
C ILE A 125 15.66 16.65 1.66
N ALA A 126 16.23 15.47 1.43
CA ALA A 126 15.46 14.26 1.15
C ALA A 126 14.53 13.87 2.30
N ILE A 127 15.04 13.87 3.53
CA ILE A 127 14.24 13.55 4.73
C ILE A 127 13.13 14.59 4.93
N MET A 128 13.43 15.88 4.73
CA MET A 128 12.43 16.94 4.87
C MET A 128 11.29 16.81 3.85
N ILE A 129 11.62 16.57 2.57
CA ILE A 129 10.62 16.35 1.51
C ILE A 129 9.79 15.09 1.81
N LEU A 130 10.45 14.01 2.22
CA LEU A 130 9.76 12.76 2.56
C LEU A 130 8.83 12.94 3.76
N ASN A 131 9.26 13.66 4.80
CA ASN A 131 8.41 13.95 5.96
C ASN A 131 7.22 14.84 5.58
N ALA A 132 7.42 15.86 4.74
CA ALA A 132 6.33 16.68 4.24
C ALA A 132 5.30 15.84 3.45
N PHE A 133 5.79 14.93 2.59
CA PHE A 133 4.94 13.99 1.86
C PHE A 133 4.14 13.07 2.80
N ILE A 134 4.80 12.48 3.81
CA ILE A 134 4.14 11.63 4.80
C ILE A 134 3.07 12.41 5.59
N LEU A 135 3.34 13.67 5.98
CA LEU A 135 2.39 14.51 6.71
C LEU A 135 1.12 14.79 5.90
N THR A 136 1.23 15.04 4.59
CA THR A 136 0.04 15.23 3.73
C THR A 136 -0.80 13.95 3.62
N THR A 137 -0.15 12.80 3.56
CA THR A 137 -0.82 11.49 3.57
C THR A 137 -1.49 11.23 4.92
N LEU A 138 -0.82 11.57 6.03
CA LEU A 138 -1.34 11.43 7.38
C LEU A 138 -2.60 12.28 7.58
N ASP A 139 -2.62 13.54 7.17
CA ASP A 139 -3.82 14.39 7.24
C ASP A 139 -5.00 13.77 6.48
N THR A 140 -4.77 13.26 5.26
CA THR A 140 -5.81 12.58 4.47
C THR A 140 -6.29 11.30 5.15
N ALA A 141 -5.37 10.48 5.67
CA ALA A 141 -5.69 9.23 6.36
C ALA A 141 -6.49 9.47 7.65
N THR A 142 -6.11 10.47 8.46
CA THR A 142 -6.85 10.84 9.68
C THR A 142 -8.26 11.31 9.35
N ARG A 143 -8.46 12.07 8.26
CA ARG A 143 -9.79 12.49 7.82
C ARG A 143 -10.66 11.31 7.41
N ILE A 144 -10.13 10.39 6.61
CA ILE A 144 -10.87 9.19 6.16
C ILE A 144 -11.20 8.29 7.35
N CYS A 145 -10.24 8.04 8.23
CA CYS A 145 -10.45 7.22 9.43
C CYS A 145 -11.51 7.83 10.35
N ARG A 146 -11.56 9.17 10.46
CA ARG A 146 -12.64 9.87 11.16
C ARG A 146 -13.99 9.63 10.51
N TYR A 147 -14.12 9.76 9.19
CA TYR A 147 -15.39 9.50 8.49
C TYR A 147 -15.87 8.07 8.74
N LEU A 148 -14.97 7.08 8.63
CA LEU A 148 -15.28 5.67 8.93
C LEU A 148 -15.69 5.47 10.39
N SER A 149 -15.06 6.15 11.34
CA SER A 149 -15.39 6.07 12.76
C SER A 149 -16.75 6.71 13.08
N GLU A 150 -17.06 7.84 12.44
CA GLU A 150 -18.35 8.52 12.55
C GLU A 150 -19.48 7.64 12.01
N GLU A 151 -19.25 6.91 10.90
CA GLU A 151 -20.21 5.98 10.31
C GLU A 151 -20.39 4.70 11.13
N LEU A 152 -19.30 4.05 11.52
CA LEU A 152 -19.33 2.75 12.20
C LEU A 152 -19.88 2.86 13.63
N PHE A 153 -19.50 3.91 14.36
CA PHE A 153 -19.89 4.11 15.75
C PHE A 153 -20.99 5.17 15.93
N LYS A 154 -21.53 5.74 14.84
CA LYS A 154 -22.56 6.78 14.84
C LYS A 154 -22.21 8.00 15.71
N ILE A 155 -20.92 8.36 15.77
CA ILE A 155 -20.42 9.50 16.55
C ILE A 155 -20.73 10.79 15.79
N LYS A 156 -21.52 11.70 16.38
CA LYS A 156 -21.91 12.97 15.74
C LYS A 156 -20.87 14.10 15.89
N ASN A 157 -20.00 14.03 16.90
CA ASN A 157 -19.05 15.11 17.18
C ASN A 157 -17.72 14.87 16.45
N ARG A 158 -17.43 15.70 15.44
CA ARG A 158 -16.20 15.64 14.63
C ARG A 158 -14.92 15.76 15.46
N PHE A 159 -14.90 16.62 16.49
CA PHE A 159 -13.68 16.87 17.27
C PHE A 159 -13.39 15.69 18.19
N PHE A 160 -14.43 15.12 18.79
CA PHE A 160 -14.30 13.91 19.59
C PHE A 160 -13.85 12.72 18.74
N SER A 161 -14.46 12.50 17.56
CA SER A 161 -14.05 11.45 16.64
C SER A 161 -12.59 11.63 16.17
N THR A 162 -12.20 12.86 15.82
CA THR A 162 -10.79 13.16 15.48
C THR A 162 -9.85 12.83 16.64
N PHE A 163 -10.20 13.24 17.86
CA PHE A 163 -9.38 12.99 19.04
C PHE A 163 -9.19 11.50 19.28
N VAL A 164 -10.27 10.71 19.22
CA VAL A 164 -10.19 9.25 19.37
C VAL A 164 -9.29 8.63 18.31
N VAL A 165 -9.45 9.00 17.03
CA VAL A 165 -8.62 8.49 15.94
C VAL A 165 -7.14 8.83 16.13
N VAL A 166 -6.82 10.10 16.41
CA VAL A 166 -5.43 10.55 16.59
C VAL A 166 -4.82 9.95 17.84
N PHE A 167 -5.56 9.90 18.95
CA PHE A 167 -5.09 9.32 20.20
C PHE A 167 -4.80 7.82 20.07
N THR A 168 -5.72 7.05 19.50
CA THR A 168 -5.54 5.60 19.31
C THR A 168 -4.41 5.29 18.32
N SER A 169 -4.34 6.03 17.20
CA SER A 169 -3.26 5.89 16.22
C SER A 169 -1.90 6.30 16.80
N GLY A 170 -1.86 7.39 17.59
CA GLY A 170 -0.67 7.86 18.27
C GLY A 170 -0.18 6.89 19.35
N ALA A 171 -1.09 6.35 20.16
CA ALA A 171 -0.77 5.32 21.15
C ALA A 171 -0.18 4.08 20.49
N LEU A 172 -0.74 3.65 19.35
CA LEU A 172 -0.19 2.54 18.58
C LEU A 172 1.20 2.86 18.01
N ALA A 173 1.40 4.05 17.45
CA ALA A 173 2.69 4.49 16.93
C ALA A 173 3.77 4.51 18.01
N LEU A 174 3.45 5.07 19.19
CA LEU A 174 4.36 5.15 20.34
C LEU A 174 4.65 3.78 20.97
N SER A 175 3.73 2.81 20.83
CA SER A 175 3.94 1.44 21.34
C SER A 175 5.05 0.67 20.62
N GLY A 176 5.49 1.13 19.44
CA GLY A 176 6.49 0.46 18.62
C GLY A 176 6.01 -0.84 17.94
N LYS A 177 4.76 -1.26 18.15
CA LYS A 177 4.18 -2.49 17.55
C LYS A 177 3.70 -2.32 16.11
N TRP A 178 3.83 -1.13 15.54
CA TRP A 178 3.37 -0.82 14.18
C TRP A 178 4.02 -1.71 13.11
N SER A 179 5.28 -2.12 13.30
CA SER A 179 6.00 -2.99 12.36
C SER A 179 5.38 -4.39 12.25
N THR A 180 4.76 -4.87 13.32
CA THR A 180 4.07 -6.17 13.35
C THR A 180 2.73 -6.11 12.63
N ILE A 181 2.07 -4.95 12.64
CA ILE A 181 0.76 -4.72 12.02
C ILE A 181 0.91 -4.36 10.54
N TRP A 182 2.06 -3.84 10.12
CA TRP A 182 2.29 -3.37 8.76
C TRP A 182 1.93 -4.39 7.67
N PRO A 183 2.34 -5.66 7.75
CA PRO A 183 1.99 -6.63 6.71
C PRO A 183 0.48 -6.96 6.66
N MET A 184 -0.21 -6.86 7.81
CA MET A 184 -1.65 -7.06 7.90
C MET A 184 -2.40 -5.87 7.27
N PHE A 185 -1.93 -4.65 7.54
CA PHE A 185 -2.39 -3.44 6.85
C PHE A 185 -2.17 -3.55 5.33
N GLY A 186 -1.01 -4.04 4.91
CA GLY A 186 -0.70 -4.28 3.50
C GLY A 186 -1.69 -5.26 2.84
N ALA A 187 -1.99 -6.36 3.52
CA ALA A 187 -2.96 -7.34 3.05
C ALA A 187 -4.38 -6.77 2.97
N SER A 188 -4.84 -6.04 3.98
CA SER A 188 -6.17 -5.42 3.95
C SER A 188 -6.28 -4.35 2.85
N ASN A 189 -5.22 -3.58 2.62
CA ASN A 189 -5.15 -2.61 1.52
C ASN A 189 -5.26 -3.28 0.14
N GLN A 190 -4.64 -4.45 -0.04
CA GLN A 190 -4.79 -5.21 -1.29
C GLN A 190 -6.19 -5.79 -1.47
N LEU A 191 -6.86 -6.22 -0.40
CA LEU A 191 -8.26 -6.65 -0.47
C LEU A 191 -9.17 -5.51 -0.95
N VAL A 192 -9.00 -4.30 -0.43
CA VAL A 192 -9.74 -3.11 -0.92
C VAL A 192 -9.44 -2.83 -2.39
N ALA A 193 -8.18 -3.01 -2.81
CA ALA A 193 -7.80 -2.87 -4.22
C ALA A 193 -8.49 -3.93 -5.09
N ALA A 194 -8.53 -5.19 -4.65
CA ALA A 194 -9.23 -6.27 -5.33
C ALA A 194 -10.73 -5.98 -5.45
N LEU A 195 -11.36 -5.50 -4.37
CA LEU A 195 -12.78 -5.11 -4.37
C LEU A 195 -13.05 -4.03 -5.42
N THR A 196 -12.17 -3.02 -5.47
CA THR A 196 -12.28 -1.94 -6.46
C THR A 196 -12.25 -2.50 -7.88
N PHE A 197 -11.30 -3.39 -8.19
CA PHE A 197 -11.23 -4.00 -9.51
C PHE A 197 -12.43 -4.89 -9.84
N ILE A 198 -13.00 -5.59 -8.86
CA ILE A 198 -14.23 -6.36 -9.02
C ILE A 198 -15.39 -5.44 -9.39
N VAL A 199 -15.58 -4.34 -8.65
CA VAL A 199 -16.63 -3.35 -8.93
C VAL A 199 -16.48 -2.76 -10.35
N ILE A 200 -15.25 -2.39 -10.74
CA ILE A 200 -14.99 -1.89 -12.10
C ILE A 200 -15.26 -2.97 -13.15
N SER A 201 -14.89 -4.23 -12.88
CA SER A 201 -15.16 -5.36 -13.78
C SER A 201 -16.67 -5.56 -13.96
N SER A 202 -17.45 -5.52 -12.88
CA SER A 202 -18.91 -5.60 -12.95
C SER A 202 -19.51 -4.45 -13.76
N TRP A 203 -19.00 -3.23 -13.61
CA TRP A 203 -19.43 -2.09 -14.43
C TRP A 203 -19.09 -2.27 -15.91
N LEU A 204 -17.86 -2.71 -16.24
CA LEU A 204 -17.46 -3.00 -17.62
C LEU A 204 -18.32 -4.11 -18.24
N LEU A 205 -18.72 -5.09 -17.43
CA LEU A 205 -19.60 -6.17 -17.82
C LEU A 205 -20.97 -5.66 -18.26
N CYS A 206 -21.59 -4.79 -17.47
CA CYS A 206 -22.86 -4.13 -17.82
C CYS A 206 -22.76 -3.25 -19.06
N ARG A 207 -21.56 -2.77 -19.41
CA ARG A 207 -21.29 -1.97 -20.62
C ARG A 207 -20.85 -2.80 -21.82
N GLY A 208 -20.84 -4.13 -21.71
CA GLY A 208 -20.39 -5.03 -22.79
C GLY A 208 -18.92 -4.87 -23.17
N LYS A 209 -18.08 -4.31 -22.27
CA LYS A 209 -16.65 -4.06 -22.52
C LYS A 209 -15.78 -5.20 -22.01
N SER A 210 -14.55 -5.27 -22.53
CA SER A 210 -13.57 -6.28 -22.12
C SER A 210 -13.20 -6.18 -20.64
N LEU A 211 -13.22 -7.31 -19.94
CA LEU A 211 -12.88 -7.41 -18.51
C LEU A 211 -11.40 -7.66 -18.25
N LYS A 212 -10.61 -7.96 -19.29
CA LYS A 212 -9.25 -8.52 -19.15
C LYS A 212 -8.35 -7.66 -18.25
N PHE A 213 -8.43 -6.34 -18.40
CA PHE A 213 -7.57 -5.38 -17.70
C PHE A 213 -7.93 -5.13 -16.24
N THR A 214 -9.10 -5.57 -15.78
CA THR A 214 -9.57 -5.34 -14.41
C THR A 214 -9.75 -6.65 -13.65
N PHE A 215 -10.23 -7.69 -14.32
CA PHE A 215 -10.49 -8.98 -13.70
C PHE A 215 -9.20 -9.74 -13.35
N PHE A 216 -8.22 -9.79 -14.26
CA PHE A 216 -6.98 -10.50 -14.00
C PHE A 216 -6.19 -9.90 -12.82
N PRO A 217 -6.00 -8.56 -12.73
CA PRO A 217 -5.44 -7.95 -11.53
C PRO A 217 -6.22 -8.23 -10.25
N ALA A 218 -7.57 -8.27 -10.31
CA ALA A 218 -8.39 -8.60 -9.14
C ALA A 218 -8.09 -10.00 -8.60
N VAL A 219 -8.06 -11.01 -9.48
CA VAL A 219 -7.78 -12.40 -9.10
C VAL A 219 -6.37 -12.53 -8.53
N LEU A 220 -5.37 -11.95 -9.20
CA LEU A 220 -3.99 -11.98 -8.72
C LEU A 220 -3.87 -11.34 -7.32
N MET A 221 -4.56 -10.23 -7.08
CA MET A 221 -4.57 -9.55 -5.79
C MET A 221 -5.25 -10.38 -4.70
N LEU A 222 -6.38 -11.02 -5.00
CA LEU A 222 -7.07 -11.91 -4.07
C LEU A 222 -6.18 -13.09 -3.65
N VAL A 223 -5.59 -13.79 -4.62
CA VAL A 223 -4.71 -14.93 -4.35
C VAL A 223 -3.50 -14.50 -3.52
N THR A 224 -2.88 -13.37 -3.86
CA THR A 224 -1.73 -12.83 -3.13
C THR A 224 -2.11 -12.42 -1.70
N SER A 225 -3.26 -11.76 -1.53
CA SER A 225 -3.76 -11.34 -0.21
C SER A 225 -4.09 -12.53 0.68
N ILE A 226 -4.78 -13.54 0.15
CA ILE A 226 -5.12 -14.77 0.88
C ILE A 226 -3.84 -15.51 1.28
N GLY A 227 -2.90 -15.67 0.34
CA GLY A 227 -1.60 -16.28 0.65
C GLY A 227 -0.84 -15.54 1.75
N ALA A 228 -0.83 -14.20 1.71
CA ALA A 228 -0.18 -13.38 2.73
C ALA A 228 -0.85 -13.49 4.10
N LEU A 229 -2.19 -13.53 4.14
CA LEU A 229 -2.94 -13.72 5.38
C LEU A 229 -2.71 -15.12 5.97
N LEU A 230 -2.64 -16.15 5.14
CA LEU A 230 -2.31 -17.51 5.59
C LEU A 230 -0.89 -17.59 6.18
N TYR A 231 0.09 -16.99 5.49
CA TYR A 231 1.46 -16.92 5.98
C TYR A 231 1.54 -16.17 7.32
N GLN A 232 0.90 -15.01 7.42
CA GLN A 232 0.87 -14.20 8.64
C GLN A 232 0.13 -14.91 9.78
N LEU A 233 -0.99 -15.57 9.51
CA LEU A 233 -1.74 -16.34 10.51
C LEU A 233 -0.87 -17.44 11.12
N ALA A 234 -0.13 -18.18 10.31
CA ALA A 234 0.79 -19.20 10.80
C ALA A 234 1.87 -18.62 11.73
N GLN A 235 2.40 -17.43 11.39
CA GLN A 235 3.37 -16.72 12.23
C GLN A 235 2.74 -16.24 13.55
N PHE A 236 1.53 -15.66 13.52
CA PHE A 236 0.86 -15.16 14.71
C PHE A 236 0.42 -16.26 15.67
N ILE A 237 0.00 -17.41 15.15
CA ILE A 237 -0.28 -18.61 15.97
C ILE A 237 1.01 -19.07 16.65
N LYS A 238 2.13 -19.12 15.92
CA LYS A 238 3.44 -19.50 16.47
C LYS A 238 3.94 -18.51 17.53
N SER A 239 3.71 -17.21 17.33
CA SER A 239 4.08 -16.15 18.27
C SER A 239 3.08 -15.96 19.42
N LYS A 240 1.99 -16.74 19.47
CA LYS A 240 0.89 -16.64 20.45
C LYS A 240 0.24 -15.25 20.50
N ASP A 241 0.26 -14.51 19.40
CA ASP A 241 -0.43 -13.22 19.31
C ASP A 241 -1.89 -13.45 18.89
N THR A 242 -2.74 -13.68 19.90
CA THR A 242 -4.15 -14.03 19.70
C THR A 242 -4.95 -12.91 19.03
N LEU A 243 -4.60 -11.64 19.29
CA LEU A 243 -5.30 -10.50 18.71
C LEU A 243 -5.07 -10.43 17.19
N LEU A 244 -3.82 -10.51 16.76
CA LEU A 244 -3.47 -10.45 15.34
C LEU A 244 -3.89 -11.72 14.59
N ALA A 245 -3.86 -12.88 15.25
CA ALA A 245 -4.42 -14.11 14.69
C ALA A 245 -5.92 -13.97 14.42
N CYS A 246 -6.71 -13.47 15.39
CA CYS A 246 -8.14 -13.23 15.22
C CYS A 246 -8.41 -12.22 14.10
N ALA A 247 -7.68 -11.10 14.06
CA ALA A 247 -7.82 -10.11 13.00
C ALA A 247 -7.53 -10.69 11.60
N SER A 248 -6.50 -11.54 11.47
CA SER A 248 -6.16 -12.23 10.23
C SER A 248 -7.28 -13.17 9.77
N ILE A 249 -7.90 -13.90 10.72
CA ILE A 249 -9.03 -14.79 10.43
C ILE A 249 -10.23 -13.98 9.93
N VAL A 250 -10.54 -12.84 10.55
CA VAL A 250 -11.62 -11.96 10.10
C VAL A 250 -11.36 -11.44 8.69
N LEU A 251 -10.14 -10.95 8.40
CA LEU A 251 -9.77 -10.49 7.07
C LEU A 251 -9.84 -11.61 6.02
N MET A 252 -9.49 -12.84 6.41
CA MET A 252 -9.61 -14.00 5.55
C MET A 252 -11.07 -14.41 5.30
N ALA A 253 -11.95 -14.31 6.30
CA ALA A 253 -13.38 -14.51 6.10
C ALA A 253 -13.96 -13.47 5.12
N LEU A 254 -13.57 -12.19 5.28
CA LEU A 254 -13.99 -11.12 4.36
C LEU A 254 -13.48 -11.36 2.94
N SER A 255 -12.24 -11.83 2.75
CA SER A 255 -11.72 -12.13 1.42
C SER A 255 -12.46 -13.30 0.75
N LEU A 256 -12.87 -14.31 1.52
CA LEU A 256 -13.69 -15.41 1.01
C LEU A 256 -15.10 -14.95 0.62
N LEU A 257 -15.70 -14.01 1.38
CA LEU A 257 -16.97 -13.38 1.00
C LEU A 257 -16.83 -12.63 -0.33
N MET A 258 -15.73 -11.90 -0.54
CA MET A 258 -15.48 -11.24 -1.82
C MET A 258 -15.35 -12.24 -2.98
N VAL A 259 -14.69 -13.38 -2.76
CA VAL A 259 -14.62 -14.45 -3.77
C VAL A 259 -16.02 -14.98 -4.10
N TYR A 260 -16.87 -15.16 -3.09
CA TYR A 260 -18.27 -15.55 -3.28
C TYR A 260 -19.04 -14.53 -4.13
N ASP A 261 -18.91 -13.23 -3.84
CA ASP A 261 -19.57 -12.16 -4.60
C ASP A 261 -19.16 -12.17 -6.08
N VAL A 262 -17.87 -12.37 -6.36
CA VAL A 262 -17.35 -12.49 -7.73
C VAL A 262 -17.98 -13.67 -8.47
N ILE A 263 -18.06 -14.84 -7.83
CA ILE A 263 -18.67 -16.04 -8.42
C ILE A 263 -20.17 -15.82 -8.67
N SER A 264 -20.86 -15.17 -7.73
CA SER A 264 -22.29 -14.84 -7.84
C SER A 264 -22.57 -13.95 -9.04
N ILE A 265 -21.77 -12.89 -9.24
CA ILE A 265 -21.88 -11.99 -10.40
C ILE A 265 -21.72 -12.75 -11.73
N GLY A 266 -20.78 -13.70 -11.79
CA GLY A 266 -20.58 -14.54 -12.97
C GLY A 266 -21.79 -15.41 -13.31
N ARG A 267 -22.45 -15.98 -12.30
CA ARG A 267 -23.64 -16.84 -12.48
C ARG A 267 -24.87 -16.08 -12.99
N HIS A 268 -25.09 -14.85 -12.50
CA HIS A 268 -26.23 -14.03 -12.92
C HIS A 268 -26.15 -13.57 -14.39
N LYS A 269 -24.94 -13.45 -14.97
CA LYS A 269 -24.80 -13.16 -16.40
C LYS A 269 -25.11 -14.37 -17.29
N SER A 270 -24.70 -15.57 -16.90
CA SER A 270 -25.07 -16.79 -17.64
C SER A 270 -26.59 -16.94 -17.68
N ALA A 271 -27.26 -16.72 -16.55
CA ALA A 271 -28.72 -16.73 -16.49
C ALA A 271 -29.38 -15.63 -17.34
N ALA A 272 -28.78 -14.44 -17.47
CA ALA A 272 -29.35 -13.35 -18.28
C ALA A 272 -29.14 -13.53 -19.79
N LEU A 273 -28.16 -14.33 -20.22
CA LEU A 273 -27.95 -14.68 -21.62
C LEU A 273 -28.86 -15.83 -22.06
N ASP A 274 -29.25 -16.73 -21.14
CA ASP A 274 -30.17 -17.84 -21.40
C ASP A 274 -31.65 -17.40 -21.63
N TYR A 275 -32.00 -16.13 -21.39
CA TYR A 275 -33.34 -15.58 -21.66
C TYR A 275 -33.40 -14.75 -22.97
N THR A 276 -32.30 -14.66 -23.71
CA THR A 276 -32.22 -13.89 -24.97
C THR A 276 -32.06 -14.76 -26.22
N ASP A 277 -32.16 -16.08 -26.07
CA ASP A 277 -32.31 -17.06 -27.17
C ASP A 277 -33.77 -17.51 -27.29
#